data_AF-A0A437U7S5-F1
#
_entry.id   AF-A0A437U7S5-F1
#
_cell.length_a   1.000
_cell.length_b   1.000
_cell.length_c   1.000
_cell.angle_alpha   90.00
_cell.angle_beta   90.00
_cell.angle_gamma   90.00
#
_symmetry.space_group_name_H-M   'P 1'
#
loop_
_entity.id
_entity.type
_entity.pdbx_description
1 polymer ?
#
loop_
_entity_poly.entity_id
_entity_poly.type
_entity_poly.pdbx_seq_one_letter_code
_entity_poly.pdbx_strand_id
1 'polypeptide(L)'
;MSHKNKLRAHTFGKKSKCMGFFSFLGLDKKNNLQDFINRGAVIIDVRTPNEYSSGHISGSKNIPLDDIKQEIENIKKLNKPVIACCRSGIRSSQAVSILKQHNFECINGGSWDSLQHKL
;
A
#
# COMPACT_ATOMS: atom_id res chain seq x y z
N MET A 1 -38.21 37.85 -19.75
CA MET A 1 -37.74 36.56 -19.18
C MET A 1 -36.35 36.27 -19.73
N SER A 2 -35.29 36.50 -18.98
CA SER A 2 -34.78 35.67 -17.87
C SER A 2 -33.80 34.60 -18.39
N HIS A 3 -32.52 34.88 -18.11
CA HIS A 3 -31.38 33.99 -17.91
C HIS A 3 -30.70 33.29 -19.10
N LYS A 4 -29.63 33.96 -19.54
CA LYS A 4 -28.32 33.34 -19.83
C LYS A 4 -27.86 32.51 -18.62
N ASN A 5 -27.48 31.25 -18.82
CA ASN A 5 -26.70 30.47 -17.85
C ASN A 5 -25.78 29.50 -18.64
N LYS A 6 -24.54 29.88 -18.93
CA LYS A 6 -23.33 29.75 -18.09
C LYS A 6 -22.62 28.41 -18.34
N LEU A 7 -21.48 28.56 -19.03
CA LEU A 7 -20.41 27.60 -19.23
C LEU A 7 -20.12 26.74 -17.99
N ARG A 8 -19.67 25.50 -18.20
CA ARG A 8 -18.39 25.04 -17.66
C ARG A 8 -17.94 23.72 -18.28
N ALA A 9 -16.97 23.83 -19.18
CA ALA A 9 -15.97 22.80 -19.38
C ALA A 9 -15.23 22.59 -18.05
N HIS A 10 -15.12 21.33 -17.61
CA HIS A 10 -14.14 20.95 -16.60
C HIS A 10 -13.33 19.77 -17.14
N THR A 11 -12.23 20.16 -17.77
CA THR A 11 -11.03 19.35 -17.99
C THR A 11 -10.62 18.65 -16.70
N PHE A 12 -10.71 17.33 -16.64
CA PHE A 12 -10.03 16.55 -15.59
C PHE A 12 -8.54 16.45 -15.92
N GLY A 13 -7.82 17.56 -15.69
CA GLY A 13 -6.38 17.53 -15.54
C GLY A 13 -6.03 16.91 -14.19
N LYS A 14 -5.89 15.58 -14.13
CA LYS A 14 -5.21 14.93 -13.00
C LYS A 14 -3.72 15.04 -13.24
N LYS A 15 -3.13 16.05 -12.59
CA LYS A 15 -1.70 16.29 -12.46
C LYS A 15 -1.02 15.00 -11.97
N SER A 16 -0.27 14.36 -12.84
CA SER A 16 0.75 13.37 -12.47
C SER A 16 1.86 14.09 -11.72
N LYS A 17 1.66 14.30 -10.42
CA LYS A 17 2.73 14.73 -9.52
C LYS A 17 3.46 13.45 -9.11
N CYS A 18 4.50 13.12 -9.87
CA CYS A 18 5.51 12.18 -9.45
C CYS A 18 6.06 12.68 -8.12
N MET A 19 5.55 12.16 -7.00
CA MET A 19 6.12 12.36 -5.67
C MET A 19 7.34 11.44 -5.55
N GLY A 20 8.39 11.82 -6.28
CA GLY A 20 9.75 11.40 -5.97
C GLY A 20 10.39 12.45 -5.07
N PHE A 21 11.20 11.98 -4.12
CA PHE A 21 12.28 12.72 -3.44
C PHE A 21 12.10 13.33 -2.02
N PHE A 22 11.17 12.89 -1.17
CA PHE A 22 11.13 13.39 0.24
C PHE A 22 10.75 12.38 1.35
N SER A 23 11.14 11.11 1.24
CA SER A 23 11.06 10.17 2.38
C SER A 23 12.38 9.41 2.60
N PHE A 24 13.47 10.17 2.75
CA PHE A 24 14.78 9.65 3.15
C PHE A 24 14.99 9.62 4.69
N LEU A 25 14.06 10.14 5.49
CA LEU A 25 14.21 10.10 6.96
C LEU A 25 13.18 9.16 7.58
N GLY A 26 13.63 7.95 7.88
CA GLY A 26 12.91 7.05 8.76
C GLY A 26 12.83 7.64 10.17
N LEU A 27 11.66 7.50 10.79
CA LEU A 27 11.36 7.34 12.23
C LEU A 27 9.95 7.88 12.48
N ASP A 28 8.93 7.01 12.48
CA ASP A 28 7.69 7.19 13.28
C ASP A 28 6.67 6.06 12.99
N LYS A 29 6.88 4.88 13.57
CA LYS A 29 6.06 3.68 13.27
C LYS A 29 4.54 3.86 13.46
N LYS A 30 4.09 4.76 14.35
CA LYS A 30 2.66 4.99 14.62
C LYS A 30 2.02 5.96 13.63
N ASN A 31 2.67 7.09 13.35
CA ASN A 31 2.15 8.09 12.41
C ASN A 31 2.15 7.56 10.97
N ASN A 32 3.10 6.68 10.63
CA ASN A 32 3.22 6.11 9.29
C ASN A 32 2.08 5.15 8.92
N LEU A 33 1.54 4.35 9.85
CA LEU A 33 0.47 3.40 9.50
C LEU A 33 -0.83 4.13 9.12
N GLN A 34 -1.25 5.07 9.97
CA GLN A 34 -2.49 5.83 9.74
C GLN A 34 -2.40 6.68 8.47
N ASP A 35 -1.25 7.29 8.21
CA ASP A 35 -1.00 8.04 6.97
C ASP A 35 -1.17 7.16 5.73
N PHE A 36 -0.60 5.96 5.72
CA PHE A 36 -0.74 5.02 4.60
C PHE A 36 -2.20 4.61 4.40
N ILE A 37 -2.93 4.33 5.48
CA ILE A 37 -4.37 4.00 5.42
C ILE A 37 -5.15 5.17 4.81
N ASN A 38 -4.92 6.40 5.29
CA ASN A 38 -5.60 7.60 4.80
C ASN A 38 -5.31 7.88 3.32
N ARG A 39 -4.12 7.52 2.83
CA ARG A 39 -3.74 7.60 1.41
C ARG A 39 -4.21 6.42 0.57
N GLY A 40 -4.98 5.49 1.16
CA GLY A 40 -5.55 4.34 0.47
C GLY A 40 -4.52 3.28 0.10
N ALA A 41 -3.54 3.05 0.98
CA ALA A 41 -2.54 2.01 0.82
C ALA A 41 -3.15 0.62 0.63
N VAL A 42 -2.46 -0.21 -0.14
CA VAL A 42 -2.83 -1.62 -0.34
C VAL A 42 -2.12 -2.46 0.72
N ILE A 43 -2.89 -3.30 1.40
CA ILE A 43 -2.34 -4.28 2.32
C ILE A 43 -1.94 -5.52 1.53
N ILE A 44 -0.66 -5.91 1.63
CA ILE A 44 -0.12 -7.11 1.00
C ILE A 44 0.22 -8.12 2.10
N ASP A 45 -0.50 -9.23 2.11
CA ASP A 45 -0.20 -10.35 3.00
C ASP A 45 0.79 -11.28 2.31
N VAL A 46 1.98 -11.40 2.90
CA VAL A 46 3.10 -12.17 2.32
C VAL A 46 3.19 -13.61 2.84
N ARG A 47 2.13 -14.09 3.49
CA ARG A 47 1.99 -15.49 3.88
C ARG A 47 1.67 -16.38 2.69
N THR A 48 1.71 -17.69 2.92
CA THR A 48 1.28 -18.67 1.91
C THR A 48 -0.23 -18.55 1.65
N PRO A 49 -0.71 -19.00 0.47
CA PRO A 49 -2.14 -18.98 0.15
C PRO A 49 -3.00 -19.76 1.16
N ASN A 50 -2.50 -20.89 1.69
CA ASN A 50 -3.18 -21.67 2.72
C ASN A 50 -3.33 -20.91 4.05
N GLU A 51 -2.28 -20.19 4.48
CA GLU A 51 -2.38 -19.34 5.67
C GLU A 51 -3.39 -18.20 5.46
N TYR A 52 -3.43 -17.64 4.25
CA TYR A 52 -4.32 -16.55 3.88
C TYR A 52 -5.79 -16.99 3.79
N SER A 53 -6.06 -18.16 3.22
CA SER A 53 -7.41 -18.73 3.11
C SER A 53 -8.02 -19.06 4.47
N SER A 54 -7.19 -19.28 5.48
CA SER A 54 -7.62 -19.58 6.86
C SER A 54 -8.07 -18.34 7.64
N GLY A 55 -7.78 -17.14 7.11
CA GLY A 55 -8.14 -15.86 7.72
C GLY A 55 -7.18 -14.75 7.27
N HIS A 56 -7.74 -13.59 6.95
CA HIS A 56 -6.99 -12.45 6.44
C HIS A 56 -7.74 -11.13 6.66
N ILE A 57 -7.03 -10.02 6.47
CA ILE A 57 -7.62 -8.68 6.51
C ILE A 57 -8.47 -8.45 5.26
N SER A 58 -9.73 -8.03 5.43
CA SER A 58 -10.61 -7.74 4.29
C SER A 58 -9.99 -6.68 3.36
N GLY A 59 -10.02 -6.94 2.05
CA GLY A 59 -9.43 -6.06 1.03
C GLY A 59 -7.90 -6.13 0.91
N SER A 60 -7.22 -6.96 1.71
CA SER A 60 -5.80 -7.28 1.49
C SER A 60 -5.61 -8.12 0.22
N LYS A 61 -4.39 -8.14 -0.31
CA LYS A 61 -3.99 -9.03 -1.40
C LYS A 61 -2.96 -10.02 -0.91
N ASN A 62 -3.11 -11.29 -1.24
CA ASN A 62 -2.07 -12.27 -0.95
C ASN A 62 -1.02 -12.28 -2.07
N ILE A 63 0.22 -12.00 -1.71
CA ILE A 63 1.39 -12.16 -2.59
C ILE A 63 2.47 -12.78 -1.73
N PRO A 64 2.67 -14.11 -1.78
CA PRO A 64 3.66 -14.80 -0.96
C PRO A 64 5.05 -14.16 -1.09
N LEU A 65 5.82 -14.17 0.00
CA LEU A 65 7.14 -13.53 0.04
C LEU A 65 8.03 -13.96 -1.13
N ASP A 66 7.99 -15.24 -1.50
CA ASP A 66 8.80 -15.82 -2.57
C ASP A 66 8.43 -15.26 -3.96
N ASP A 67 7.17 -14.86 -4.13
CA ASP A 67 6.63 -14.32 -5.38
C ASP A 67 6.75 -12.79 -5.48
N ILE A 68 7.06 -12.09 -4.37
CA ILE A 68 7.13 -10.61 -4.34
C ILE A 68 8.04 -10.05 -5.44
N LYS A 69 9.17 -10.71 -5.71
CA LYS A 69 10.13 -10.26 -6.75
C LYS A 69 9.55 -10.37 -8.17
N GLN A 70 8.75 -11.41 -8.43
CA GLN A 70 8.12 -11.63 -9.73
C GLN A 70 6.92 -10.70 -9.91
N GLU A 71 6.23 -10.38 -8.82
CA GLU A 71 5.04 -9.54 -8.80
C GLU A 71 5.33 -8.03 -8.72
N ILE A 72 6.60 -7.60 -8.70
CA ILE A 72 6.99 -6.19 -8.61
C ILE A 72 6.25 -5.32 -9.63
N GLU A 73 6.20 -5.73 -10.89
CA GLU A 73 5.54 -4.94 -11.95
C GLU A 73 4.02 -4.87 -11.75
N ASN A 74 3.40 -5.92 -11.21
CA ASN A 74 1.97 -5.92 -10.89
C ASN A 74 1.66 -5.04 -9.68
N ILE A 75 2.53 -5.03 -8.66
CA ILE A 75 2.40 -4.15 -7.50
C ILE A 75 2.60 -2.68 -7.93
N LYS A 76 3.54 -2.38 -8.84
CA LYS A 76 3.74 -1.01 -9.37
C LYS A 76 2.49 -0.47 -10.06
N LYS A 77 1.79 -1.30 -10.84
CA LYS A 77 0.54 -0.92 -11.54
C LYS A 77 -0.56 -0.45 -10.57
N LEU A 78 -0.51 -0.86 -9.30
CA LEU A 78 -1.47 -0.39 -8.29
C LEU A 78 -1.33 1.11 -8.01
N ASN A 79 -0.15 1.68 -8.23
CA ASN A 79 0.18 3.09 -8.00
C ASN A 79 -0.33 3.60 -6.63
N LYS A 80 -0.13 2.78 -5.59
CA LYS A 80 -0.58 3.01 -4.22
C LYS A 80 0.54 2.64 -3.24
N PRO A 81 0.61 3.29 -2.06
CA PRO A 81 1.50 2.87 -1.00
C PRO A 81 1.18 1.44 -0.55
N VAL A 82 2.17 0.74 0.01
CA VAL A 82 2.03 -0.67 0.41
C VAL A 82 2.22 -0.84 1.91
N ILE A 83 1.33 -1.61 2.54
CA ILE A 83 1.49 -2.09 3.91
C ILE A 83 1.69 -3.60 3.83
N ALA A 84 2.90 -4.09 4.11
CA ALA A 84 3.16 -5.53 4.11
C ALA A 84 2.86 -6.13 5.48
N CYS A 85 2.13 -7.25 5.53
CA CYS A 85 1.86 -7.99 6.77
C CYS A 85 2.16 -9.49 6.59
N CYS A 86 2.39 -10.19 7.70
CA CYS A 86 2.55 -11.65 7.69
C CYS A 86 2.06 -12.26 9.01
N ARG A 87 2.57 -13.43 9.42
CA ARG A 87 2.17 -14.05 10.70
C ARG A 87 2.78 -13.38 11.95
N SER A 88 4.07 -13.01 11.90
CA SER A 88 4.84 -12.55 13.05
C SER A 88 5.61 -11.23 12.83
N GLY A 89 5.61 -10.71 11.61
CA GLY A 89 6.34 -9.49 11.22
C GLY A 89 7.69 -9.69 10.52
N ILE A 90 8.27 -10.91 10.53
CA ILE A 90 9.59 -11.19 9.94
C ILE A 90 9.53 -11.18 8.41
N ARG A 91 8.62 -11.98 7.82
CA ARG A 91 8.45 -12.08 6.36
C ARG A 91 8.04 -10.74 5.74
N SER A 92 7.18 -9.98 6.43
CA SER A 92 6.78 -8.64 5.98
C SER A 92 7.94 -7.64 6.03
N SER A 93 8.88 -7.79 6.97
CA SER A 93 10.12 -6.99 6.97
C SER A 93 10.98 -7.28 5.75
N GLN A 94 11.11 -8.55 5.35
CA GLN A 94 11.85 -8.96 4.16
C GLN A 94 11.18 -8.42 2.88
N ALA A 95 9.85 -8.54 2.80
CA ALA A 95 9.08 -7.98 1.69
C ALA A 95 9.27 -6.46 1.57
N VAL A 96 9.22 -5.71 2.67
CA VAL A 96 9.48 -4.26 2.68
C VAL A 96 10.88 -3.94 2.19
N SER A 97 11.91 -4.72 2.58
CA SER A 97 13.27 -4.51 2.07
C SER A 97 13.34 -4.69 0.55
N ILE A 98 12.71 -5.73 0.01
CA ILE A 98 12.64 -5.97 -1.44
C ILE A 98 11.90 -4.82 -2.13
N LEU A 99 10.72 -4.46 -1.63
CA LEU A 99 9.92 -3.38 -2.20
C LEU A 99 10.65 -2.02 -2.17
N LYS A 100 11.38 -1.71 -1.10
CA LYS A 100 12.20 -0.49 -1.03
C LYS A 100 13.31 -0.47 -2.07
N GLN A 101 13.97 -1.60 -2.35
CA GLN A 101 14.97 -1.70 -3.42
C GLN A 101 14.39 -1.38 -4.81
N HIS A 102 13.08 -1.59 -4.99
CA HIS A 102 12.34 -1.24 -6.21
C HIS A 102 11.61 0.11 -6.13
N ASN A 103 12.00 0.98 -5.20
CA ASN A 103 11.47 2.33 -5.00
C ASN A 103 9.96 2.38 -4.65
N PHE A 104 9.44 1.35 -3.98
CA PHE A 104 8.09 1.42 -3.44
C PHE A 104 8.04 2.20 -2.14
N GLU A 105 7.01 3.02 -2.02
CA GLU A 105 6.58 3.55 -0.73
C GLU A 105 5.88 2.43 0.07
N CYS A 106 6.58 1.89 1.07
CA CYS A 106 6.07 0.75 1.83
C CYS A 106 6.49 0.74 3.30
N ILE A 107 5.64 0.15 4.15
CA ILE A 107 5.87 -0.03 5.59
C ILE A 107 5.60 -1.48 6.04
N ASN A 108 6.21 -1.87 7.15
CA ASN A 108 5.97 -3.16 7.79
C ASN A 108 4.78 -3.02 8.77
N GLY A 109 3.65 -3.63 8.43
CA GLY A 109 2.45 -3.71 9.25
C GLY A 109 2.51 -4.76 10.37
N GLY A 110 3.52 -5.62 10.38
CA GLY A 110 3.72 -6.67 11.38
C GLY A 110 2.85 -7.91 11.15
N SER A 111 2.31 -8.46 12.22
CA SER A 111 1.37 -9.58 12.18
C SER A 111 0.01 -9.13 11.63
N TRP A 112 -0.61 -9.95 10.75
CA TRP A 112 -1.90 -9.65 10.13
C TRP A 112 -3.01 -9.49 11.18
N ASP A 113 -3.01 -10.29 12.24
CA ASP A 113 -3.94 -10.21 13.36
C ASP A 113 -3.82 -8.87 14.11
N SER A 114 -2.60 -8.51 14.53
CA SER A 114 -2.35 -7.21 15.17
C SER A 114 -2.67 -6.02 14.27
N LEU A 115 -2.43 -6.16 12.96
CA LEU A 115 -2.78 -5.12 11.99
C LEU A 115 -4.29 -5.01 11.83
N GLN A 116 -5.03 -6.12 11.80
CA GLN A 116 -6.49 -6.14 11.73
C GLN A 116 -7.13 -5.38 12.90
N HIS A 117 -6.61 -5.55 14.12
CA HIS A 117 -7.09 -4.83 15.30
C HIS A 117 -6.81 -3.31 15.28
N LYS A 118 -5.99 -2.81 14.36
CA LYS A 118 -5.64 -1.39 14.21
C LYS A 118 -6.38 -0.70 13.06
N LEU A 119 -7.05 -1.47 12.20
CA LEU A 119 -7.83 -0.99 11.07
C LEU A 119 -9.28 -0.78 11.51
#